data_AF-A0A6P0SMG3-F1
#
_entry.id   AF-A0A6P0SMG3-F1
#
_cell.length_a   1.000
_cell.length_b   1.000
_cell.length_c   1.000
_cell.angle_alpha   90.00
_cell.angle_beta   90.00
_cell.angle_gamma   90.00
#
_symmetry.space_group_name_H-M   'P 1'
#
loop_
_entity.id
_entity.type
_entity.pdbx_description
1 polymer ?
#
loop_
_entity_poly.entity_id
_entity_poly.type
_entity_poly.pdbx_seq_one_letter_code
_entity_poly.pdbx_strand_id
1 'polypeptide(L)'
;HNPLFLDFLIGEKDYECTPWGSPSYSVLGWQKPCYLLNEGHYSTFKELLEETNWDQYGRASGNPKCADCMVHCGYEPTAAVDAFQPQNMVRAMGSVLGGV
;
A
#
# COMPACT_ATOMS: atom_id res chain seq x y z
N HIS A 1 -0.83 10.23 -12.09
CA HIS A 1 -0.61 8.99 -11.33
C HIS A 1 0.86 8.63 -11.41
N ASN A 2 1.41 7.97 -10.39
CA ASN A 2 2.81 7.54 -10.39
C ASN A 2 3.08 6.59 -11.57
N PRO A 3 4.05 6.89 -12.46
CA PRO A 3 4.33 6.04 -13.63
C PRO A 3 4.74 4.62 -13.23
N LEU A 4 5.40 4.46 -12.08
CA LEU A 4 5.79 3.13 -11.57
C LEU A 4 4.57 2.31 -11.11
N PHE A 5 3.51 2.97 -10.66
CA PHE A 5 2.24 2.28 -10.37
C PHE A 5 1.57 1.82 -11.67
N LEU A 6 1.71 2.58 -12.77
CA LEU A 6 1.20 2.16 -14.08
C LEU A 6 1.98 0.94 -14.59
N ASP A 7 3.30 0.90 -14.41
CA ASP A 7 4.14 -0.27 -14.75
C ASP A 7 3.66 -1.53 -14.01
N PHE A 8 3.24 -1.39 -12.76
CA PHE A 8 2.60 -2.47 -12.00
C PHE A 8 1.26 -2.92 -12.61
N LEU A 9 0.40 -1.98 -13.02
CA LEU A 9 -0.89 -2.31 -13.64
C LEU A 9 -0.75 -3.05 -14.98
N ILE A 10 0.31 -2.76 -15.75
CA ILE A 10 0.59 -3.44 -17.03
C ILE A 10 1.44 -4.71 -16.87
N GLY A 11 1.82 -5.06 -15.63
CA GLY A 11 2.60 -6.27 -15.32
C GLY A 11 4.09 -6.16 -15.67
N GLU A 12 4.61 -4.96 -15.93
CA GLU A 12 6.06 -4.73 -16.10
C GLU A 12 6.81 -4.75 -14.77
N LYS A 13 6.08 -4.58 -13.66
CA LYS A 13 6.64 -4.57 -12.31
C LYS A 13 5.75 -5.31 -11.33
N ASP A 14 6.36 -6.14 -10.50
CA ASP A 14 5.68 -6.77 -9.37
C ASP A 14 5.95 -5.97 -8.10
N TYR A 15 4.88 -5.70 -7.35
CA TYR A 15 4.96 -5.09 -6.03
C TYR A 15 4.28 -5.97 -5.00
N GLU A 16 4.73 -5.85 -3.76
CA GLU A 16 3.96 -6.30 -2.61
C GLU A 16 3.13 -5.16 -2.05
N CYS A 17 1.99 -5.52 -1.47
CA CYS A 17 1.09 -4.57 -0.82
C CYS A 17 1.75 -3.97 0.43
N THR A 18 1.57 -2.67 0.61
CA THR A 18 1.94 -1.92 1.80
C THR A 18 0.69 -1.65 2.66
N PRO A 19 0.29 -2.59 3.54
CA PRO A 19 -0.99 -2.53 4.27
C PRO A 19 -1.10 -1.36 5.25
N TRP A 20 0.03 -0.79 5.67
CA TRP A 20 0.12 0.39 6.53
C TRP A 20 0.06 1.72 5.76
N GLY A 21 0.09 1.69 4.42
CA GLY A 21 0.24 2.90 3.61
C GLY A 21 -1.01 3.78 3.54
N SER A 22 -2.18 3.26 3.94
CA SER A 22 -3.44 4.00 3.97
C SER A 22 -4.18 3.77 5.30
N PRO A 23 -3.69 4.33 6.42
CA PRO A 23 -4.37 4.24 7.69
C PRO A 23 -5.63 5.10 7.69
N SER A 24 -6.70 4.62 8.33
CA SER A 24 -7.97 5.33 8.42
C SER A 24 -8.44 5.44 9.87
N TYR A 25 -8.94 6.62 10.23
CA TYR A 25 -9.56 6.88 11.53
C TYR A 25 -11.02 7.25 11.34
N SER A 26 -11.90 6.63 12.12
CA SER A 26 -13.34 6.85 12.09
C SER A 26 -13.89 7.09 13.50
N VAL A 27 -15.21 7.27 13.61
CA VAL A 27 -15.90 7.33 14.92
C VAL A 27 -15.73 6.04 15.74
N LEU A 28 -15.34 4.94 15.12
CA LEU A 28 -15.08 3.65 15.76
C LEU A 28 -13.61 3.47 16.20
N GLY A 29 -12.73 4.43 15.88
CA GLY A 29 -11.30 4.38 16.18
C GLY A 29 -10.42 4.24 14.94
N TRP A 30 -9.19 3.78 15.14
CA TRP A 30 -8.23 3.47 14.09
C TRP A 30 -8.57 2.14 13.44
N GLN A 31 -8.98 2.14 12.17
CA GLN A 31 -9.29 0.91 11.44
C GLN A 31 -8.07 -0.02 11.43
N LYS A 32 -8.28 -1.30 11.74
CA LYS A 32 -7.25 -2.34 11.60
C LYS A 32 -6.72 -2.39 10.15
N PRO A 33 -5.49 -2.90 9.93
CA PRO A 33 -4.83 -2.82 8.64
C PRO A 33 -5.68 -3.42 7.52
N CYS A 34 -5.70 -2.75 6.37
CA CYS A 34 -6.55 -3.07 5.24
C CYS A 34 -8.06 -3.01 5.59
N TYR A 35 -8.67 -1.84 5.41
CA TYR A 35 -10.09 -1.59 5.69
C TYR A 35 -11.06 -2.56 4.98
N LEU A 36 -10.61 -3.19 3.88
CA LEU A 36 -11.38 -4.20 3.14
C LEU A 36 -11.57 -5.51 3.91
N LEU A 37 -10.65 -5.85 4.81
CA LEU A 37 -10.73 -7.06 5.62
C LEU A 37 -11.68 -6.89 6.81
N ASN A 38 -11.98 -5.63 7.18
CA ASN A 38 -12.93 -5.24 8.22
C ASN A 38 -12.75 -6.01 9.54
N GLU A 39 -11.53 -6.01 10.08
CA GLU A 39 -11.14 -6.82 11.24
C GLU A 39 -11.30 -6.08 12.58
N GLY A 40 -12.00 -4.94 12.56
CA GLY A 40 -12.26 -4.08 13.71
C GLY A 40 -11.38 -2.82 13.74
N HIS A 41 -11.27 -2.24 14.93
CA HIS A 41 -10.57 -0.98 15.17
C HIS A 41 -9.69 -1.05 16.43
N TYR A 42 -8.63 -0.25 16.45
CA TYR A 42 -7.83 0.08 17.62
C TYR A 42 -8.26 1.42 18.21
N SER A 43 -8.03 1.61 19.50
CA SER A 43 -8.37 2.84 20.21
C SER A 43 -7.33 3.94 19.97
N THR A 44 -6.07 3.56 19.76
CA THR A 44 -4.97 4.50 19.54
C THR A 44 -4.16 4.17 18.29
N PHE A 45 -3.48 5.18 17.74
CA PHE A 45 -2.57 4.96 16.61
C PHE A 45 -1.38 4.08 17.01
N LYS A 46 -0.97 4.15 18.28
CA LYS A 46 0.12 3.34 18.82
C LYS A 46 -0.22 1.84 18.78
N GLU A 47 -1.43 1.47 19.19
CA GLU A 47 -1.95 0.09 19.08
C GLU A 47 -1.94 -0.38 17.62
N LEU A 48 -2.37 0.46 16.67
CA LEU A 48 -2.32 0.12 15.25
C LEU A 48 -0.91 -0.24 14.79
N LEU A 49 0.12 0.47 15.25
CA LEU A 49 1.51 0.22 14.87
C LEU A 49 2.10 -1.01 15.57
N GLU A 50 1.88 -1.13 16.87
CA GLU A 50 2.59 -2.10 17.73
C GLU A 50 1.86 -3.44 17.89
N GLU A 51 0.52 -3.44 17.88
CA GLU A 51 -0.28 -4.66 18.12
C GLU A 51 -0.71 -5.36 16.82
N THR A 52 -0.56 -4.70 15.68
CA THR A 52 -0.82 -5.31 14.39
C THR A 52 0.22 -6.37 14.05
N ASN A 53 -0.24 -7.57 13.72
CA ASN A 53 0.60 -8.59 13.10
C ASN A 53 0.71 -8.35 11.58
N TRP A 54 1.72 -7.58 11.17
CA TRP A 54 1.93 -7.18 9.77
C TRP A 54 2.20 -8.37 8.83
N ASP A 55 2.76 -9.46 9.35
CA ASP A 55 3.10 -10.65 8.56
C ASP A 55 1.85 -11.38 8.02
N GLN A 56 0.66 -11.06 8.51
CA GLN A 56 -0.61 -11.63 8.04
C GLN A 56 -1.24 -10.90 6.85
N TYR A 57 -0.59 -9.85 6.34
CA TYR A 57 -1.13 -9.00 5.28
C TYR A 57 -0.22 -9.00 4.05
N GLY A 58 -0.83 -8.78 2.88
CA GLY A 58 -0.12 -8.79 1.60
C GLY A 58 -0.09 -10.16 0.94
N ARG A 59 0.37 -10.22 -0.30
CA ARG A 59 0.23 -11.40 -1.15
C ARG A 59 1.15 -12.53 -0.70
N ALA A 60 2.35 -12.17 -0.23
CA ALA A 60 3.34 -13.10 0.31
C ALA A 60 2.99 -13.68 1.70
N SER A 61 1.96 -13.16 2.39
CA SER A 61 1.60 -13.59 3.76
C SER A 61 1.00 -15.00 3.85
N GLY A 62 0.56 -15.57 2.74
CA GLY A 62 -0.25 -16.80 2.73
C GLY A 62 -1.70 -16.59 3.18
N ASN A 63 -2.13 -15.36 3.47
CA ASN A 63 -3.52 -15.05 3.76
C ASN A 63 -4.39 -15.17 2.49
N PRO A 64 -5.38 -16.08 2.45
CA PRO A 64 -6.20 -16.28 1.26
C PRO A 64 -7.03 -15.05 0.88
N LYS A 65 -7.29 -14.13 1.82
CA LYS A 65 -7.98 -12.86 1.52
C LYS A 65 -7.08 -11.85 0.81
N CYS A 66 -5.76 -12.03 0.86
CA CYS A 66 -4.77 -11.14 0.26
C CYS A 66 -4.12 -11.74 -1.00
N ALA A 67 -4.24 -13.04 -1.23
CA ALA A 67 -3.52 -13.79 -2.27
C ALA A 67 -3.71 -13.24 -3.70
N ASP A 68 -4.90 -12.75 -4.03
CA ASP A 68 -5.23 -12.15 -5.34
C ASP A 68 -5.63 -10.68 -5.23
N CYS A 69 -5.36 -10.05 -4.09
CA CYS A 69 -5.76 -8.66 -3.87
C CYS A 69 -4.86 -7.70 -4.66
N MET A 70 -5.45 -6.91 -5.57
CA MET A 70 -4.77 -5.89 -6.37
C MET A 70 -5.36 -4.48 -6.16
N VAL A 71 -5.91 -4.21 -4.97
CA VAL A 71 -6.56 -2.91 -4.72
C VAL A 71 -5.51 -1.80 -4.60
N HIS A 72 -5.69 -0.75 -5.43
CA HIS A 72 -4.77 0.38 -5.56
C HIS A 72 -4.26 0.95 -4.22
N CYS A 73 -5.12 1.08 -3.20
CA CYS A 73 -4.77 1.67 -1.91
C CYS A 73 -3.63 0.96 -1.17
N GLY A 74 -3.39 -0.33 -1.48
CA GLY A 74 -2.28 -1.11 -0.91
C GLY A 74 -0.99 -1.01 -1.72
N TYR A 75 -1.06 -0.80 -3.04
CA TYR A 75 0.09 -0.85 -3.94
C TYR A 75 0.60 0.54 -4.33
N GLU A 76 -0.25 1.56 -4.33
CA GLU A 76 0.14 2.94 -4.58
C GLU A 76 1.18 3.46 -3.56
N PRO A 77 1.08 3.15 -2.24
CA PRO A 77 2.14 3.48 -1.29
C PRO A 77 3.46 2.78 -1.60
N THR A 78 3.43 1.51 -2.03
CA THR A 78 4.64 0.78 -2.45
C THR A 78 5.30 1.48 -3.64
N ALA A 79 4.51 1.81 -4.67
CA ALA A 79 5.00 2.53 -5.83
C ALA A 79 5.52 3.93 -5.47
N ALA A 80 4.89 4.61 -4.51
CA ALA A 80 5.33 5.92 -4.03
C ALA A 80 6.69 5.84 -3.33
N VAL A 81 6.91 4.86 -2.45
CA VAL A 81 8.22 4.61 -1.82
C VAL A 81 9.28 4.29 -2.89
N ASP A 82 8.92 3.46 -3.86
CA ASP A 82 9.81 3.10 -4.96
C ASP A 82 10.17 4.29 -5.87
N ALA A 83 9.27 5.26 -6.03
CA ALA A 83 9.54 6.51 -6.76
C ALA A 83 10.60 7.40 -6.11
N PHE A 84 10.76 7.31 -4.78
CA PHE A 84 11.80 8.03 -4.04
C PHE A 84 13.18 7.34 -4.11
N GLN A 85 13.28 6.15 -4.71
CA GLN A 85 14.58 5.52 -4.91
C GLN A 85 15.39 6.25 -5.99
N PRO A 86 16.69 6.51 -5.78
CA PRO A 86 17.52 7.30 -6.70
C PRO A 86 17.44 6.86 -8.17
N GLN A 87 17.36 5.55 -8.42
CA GLN A 87 17.23 4.96 -9.76
C GLN A 87 15.92 5.30 -10.48
N ASN A 88 14.84 5.56 -9.73
CA ASN A 88 13.52 5.81 -10.29
C ASN A 88 13.14 7.30 -10.29
N MET A 89 13.91 8.15 -9.60
CA MET A 89 13.61 9.58 -9.45
C MET A 89 13.42 10.31 -10.78
N VAL A 90 14.23 10.01 -11.80
CA VAL A 90 14.11 10.65 -13.13
C VAL A 90 12.77 10.29 -13.79
N ARG A 91 12.40 9.00 -13.76
CA ARG A 91 11.12 8.51 -14.32
C ARG A 91 9.94 9.09 -13.54
N ALA A 92 10.03 9.12 -12.21
CA ALA A 92 9.01 9.72 -11.35
C ALA A 92 8.83 11.22 -11.64
N MET A 93 9.91 11.97 -11.86
CA MET A 93 9.87 13.40 -12.17
C MET A 93 9.24 13.70 -13.54
N GLY A 94 9.30 12.76 -14.49
CA GLY A 94 8.59 12.85 -15.78
C GLY A 94 7.08 13.13 -15.60
N SER A 95 6.47 12.48 -14.61
CA SER A 95 5.04 12.65 -14.30
C SER A 95 4.65 14.04 -13.76
N VAL A 96 5.61 14.80 -13.23
CA VAL A 96 5.41 16.17 -12.73
C VAL A 96 5.64 17.19 -13.84
N LEU A 97 6.57 16.91 -14.75
CA LEU A 97 6.99 17.82 -15.82
C LEU A 97 6.18 17.66 -17.12
N GLY A 98 5.15 16.82 -17.12
CA GLY A 98 4.28 16.61 -18.29
C GLY A 98 4.87 15.70 -19.37
N GLY A 99 5.92 14.94 -19.04
CA GLY A 99 6.41 13.85 -19.87
C GLY A 99 5.56 12.61 -19.63
N VAL A 100 4.81 12.21 -20.67
CA VAL A 100 4.04 10.95 -20.72
C VAL A 100 4.93 9.77 -20.38
#